data_AF-A0A967GP52-F1
#
_entry.id   AF-A0A967GP52-F1
#
_cell.length_a   1.000
_cell.length_b   1.000
_cell.length_c   1.000
_cell.angle_alpha   90.00
_cell.angle_beta   90.00
_cell.angle_gamma   90.00
#
_symmetry.space_group_name_H-M   'P 1'
#
loop_
_entity.id
_entity.type
_entity.pdbx_description
1 polymer ?
#
loop_
_entity_poly.entity_id
_entity_poly.type
_entity_poly.pdbx_seq_one_letter_code
_entity_poly.pdbx_strand_id
1 'polypeptide(L)'
;MPIHLNATVTRGLFLLAFCLLAPGGWAFSPSLDVPQPRGGQRGSEMTIRLSGDRLYEPQELLFYRPGITVTKLEKIGDDHKAIDATIRIAADAPLGEHLFRLRCKGGISYQRTFWVGQFPNVREKRTDDGSRDLNNKFDAPQDIELNTTVQGVADSEDPDYYRVQCRKGQRLSVEVEGMRLGRSMFDPYVSILNKDRFELASSDDTALLFRDCAASILVPEDGP
;
A
#
# COMPACT_ATOMS: atom_id res chain seq x y z
N MET A 1 30.58 22.73 -75.40
CA MET A 1 30.13 23.43 -74.17
C MET A 1 28.87 24.19 -74.54
N PRO A 2 27.72 23.93 -73.87
CA PRO A 2 27.50 24.40 -72.50
C PRO A 2 26.98 23.32 -71.54
N ILE A 3 26.87 23.74 -70.28
CA ILE A 3 26.91 22.97 -69.04
C ILE A 3 25.49 22.65 -68.55
N HIS A 4 25.28 21.40 -68.13
CA HIS A 4 24.08 20.94 -67.42
C HIS A 4 23.99 21.58 -66.02
N LEU A 5 22.82 22.14 -65.66
CA LEU A 5 22.52 22.54 -64.29
C LEU A 5 21.35 21.71 -63.75
N ASN A 6 21.63 20.90 -62.73
CA ASN A 6 20.74 19.92 -62.13
C ASN A 6 19.61 20.56 -61.30
N ALA A 7 18.37 20.21 -61.62
CA ALA A 7 17.19 20.48 -60.83
C ALA A 7 16.97 19.37 -59.79
N THR A 8 17.69 19.39 -58.66
CA THR A 8 17.49 18.37 -57.61
C THR A 8 17.80 18.82 -56.17
N VAL A 9 17.81 20.12 -55.86
CA VAL A 9 18.25 20.62 -54.52
C VAL A 9 17.19 21.46 -53.78
N THR A 10 15.92 21.42 -54.20
CA THR A 10 14.87 22.25 -53.55
C THR A 10 13.79 21.48 -52.80
N ARG A 11 13.76 20.14 -52.87
CA ARG A 11 12.80 19.31 -52.10
C ARG A 11 13.34 18.76 -50.77
N GLY A 12 14.65 18.80 -50.53
CA GLY A 12 15.27 18.28 -49.31
C GLY A 12 15.23 19.23 -48.11
N LEU A 13 15.05 20.54 -48.32
CA LEU A 13 15.15 21.54 -47.25
C LEU A 13 13.87 21.71 -46.43
N PHE A 14 12.70 21.33 -46.98
CA PHE A 14 11.42 21.43 -46.26
C PHE A 14 11.18 20.29 -45.26
N LEU A 15 11.87 19.15 -45.41
CA LEU A 15 11.76 18.03 -44.47
C LEU A 15 12.63 18.18 -43.22
N LEU A 16 13.77 18.89 -43.29
CA LEU A 16 14.61 19.15 -42.11
C LEU A 16 14.04 20.24 -41.18
N ALA A 17 13.24 21.18 -41.70
CA ALA A 17 12.62 22.23 -40.90
C ALA A 17 11.41 21.74 -40.08
N PHE A 18 10.80 20.60 -40.43
CA PHE A 18 9.63 20.07 -39.73
C PHE A 18 9.97 19.30 -38.45
N CYS A 19 11.23 18.85 -38.29
CA CYS A 19 11.68 18.12 -37.10
C CYS A 19 12.05 19.03 -35.91
N LEU A 20 12.20 20.35 -36.12
CA LEU A 20 12.61 21.30 -35.06
C LEU A 20 11.43 21.99 -34.36
N LEU A 21 10.19 21.69 -34.74
CA LEU A 21 8.96 22.23 -34.16
C LEU A 21 8.14 21.18 -33.39
N ALA A 22 8.73 20.03 -33.05
CA ALA A 22 8.08 19.12 -32.11
C ALA A 22 8.01 19.82 -30.75
N PRO A 23 6.81 20.15 -30.22
CA PRO A 23 6.71 20.63 -28.85
C PRO A 23 7.32 19.54 -27.96
N GLY A 24 8.38 19.89 -27.23
CA GLY A 24 8.96 19.01 -26.24
C GLY A 24 7.85 18.61 -25.27
N GLY A 25 7.40 17.36 -25.34
CA GLY A 25 6.49 16.83 -24.33
C GLY A 25 7.27 16.78 -23.03
N TRP A 26 6.88 17.62 -22.07
CA TRP A 26 7.38 17.53 -20.71
C TRP A 26 6.74 16.30 -20.06
N ALA A 27 7.27 15.13 -20.42
CA ALA A 27 6.92 13.90 -19.74
C ALA A 27 7.55 13.95 -18.35
N PHE A 28 6.71 13.95 -17.32
CA PHE A 28 7.15 13.83 -15.93
C PHE A 28 6.66 12.49 -15.40
N SER A 29 7.48 11.85 -14.57
CA SER A 29 7.06 10.66 -13.84
C SER A 29 6.41 11.10 -12.52
N PRO A 30 5.08 10.93 -12.33
CA PRO A 30 4.47 11.12 -11.03
C PRO A 30 5.11 10.15 -10.03
N SER A 31 5.48 10.63 -8.85
CA SER A 31 5.94 9.78 -7.75
C SER A 31 4.79 9.57 -6.79
N LEU A 32 4.60 8.33 -6.37
CA LEU A 32 3.69 7.98 -5.28
C LEU A 32 4.49 7.60 -4.05
N ASP A 33 4.00 7.94 -2.87
CA ASP A 33 4.49 7.37 -1.62
C ASP A 33 3.79 6.06 -1.32
N VAL A 34 3.73 5.70 -0.05
CA VAL A 34 3.03 4.53 0.44
C VAL A 34 1.52 4.84 0.45
N PRO A 35 0.66 4.07 -0.25
CA PRO A 35 -0.79 4.23 -0.16
C PRO A 35 -1.28 3.96 1.27
N GLN A 36 -2.27 4.73 1.70
CA GLN A 36 -2.87 4.59 3.02
C GLN A 36 -4.40 4.42 2.90
N PRO A 37 -4.99 3.32 3.42
CA PRO A 37 -4.34 2.16 4.02
C PRO A 37 -3.52 1.31 3.02
N ARG A 38 -2.67 0.43 3.56
CA ARG A 38 -1.85 -0.53 2.79
C ARG A 38 -2.68 -1.66 2.16
N GLY A 39 -3.90 -1.86 2.64
CA GLY A 39 -4.77 -2.94 2.23
C GLY A 39 -6.21 -2.75 2.66
N GLY A 40 -7.06 -3.71 2.28
CA GLY A 40 -8.49 -3.67 2.53
C GLY A 40 -9.14 -5.04 2.43
N GLN A 41 -10.30 -5.18 3.07
CA GLN A 41 -11.09 -6.40 3.06
C GLN A 41 -11.71 -6.65 1.68
N ARG A 42 -11.64 -7.89 1.17
CA ARG A 42 -12.43 -8.29 0.00
C ARG A 42 -13.93 -8.11 0.23
N GLY A 43 -14.67 -7.74 -0.81
CA GLY A 43 -16.11 -7.47 -0.72
C GLY A 43 -16.48 -6.13 -0.06
N SER A 44 -15.51 -5.23 0.13
CA SER A 44 -15.73 -3.91 0.73
C SER A 44 -15.55 -2.77 -0.29
N GLU A 45 -16.02 -1.59 0.08
CA GLU A 45 -15.73 -0.33 -0.61
C GLU A 45 -15.01 0.60 0.37
N MET A 46 -13.95 1.26 -0.10
CA MET A 46 -13.12 2.11 0.75
C MET A 46 -12.41 3.19 -0.06
N THR A 47 -11.97 4.23 0.62
CA THR A 47 -11.11 5.26 0.02
C THR A 47 -9.66 5.04 0.44
N ILE A 48 -8.77 5.05 -0.54
CA ILE A 48 -7.31 5.04 -0.34
C ILE A 48 -6.74 6.43 -0.64
N ARG A 49 -5.89 6.92 0.25
CA ARG A 49 -5.08 8.13 0.08
C ARG A 49 -3.80 7.76 -0.66
N LEU A 50 -3.56 8.43 -1.78
CA LEU A 50 -2.29 8.36 -2.49
C LEU A 50 -1.61 9.72 -2.41
N SER A 51 -0.49 9.78 -1.71
CA SER A 51 0.36 10.96 -1.61
C SER A 51 1.58 10.84 -2.53
N GLY A 52 2.24 11.94 -2.84
CA GLY A 52 3.50 11.97 -3.57
C GLY A 52 3.76 13.31 -4.25
N ASP A 53 4.37 13.29 -5.43
CA ASP A 53 4.67 14.51 -6.19
C ASP A 53 4.27 14.39 -7.66
N ARG A 54 4.01 15.55 -8.27
CA ARG A 54 3.72 15.69 -9.70
C ARG A 54 2.47 14.91 -10.12
N LEU A 55 1.45 14.85 -9.26
CA LEU A 55 0.17 14.17 -9.51
C LEU A 55 -0.78 15.02 -10.38
N TYR A 56 -0.28 15.55 -11.50
CA TYR A 56 -1.03 16.47 -12.35
C TYR A 56 -2.13 15.74 -13.13
N GLU A 57 -3.37 16.21 -13.02
CA GLU A 57 -4.53 15.69 -13.76
C GLU A 57 -4.61 14.14 -13.71
N PRO A 58 -4.82 13.53 -12.52
CA PRO A 58 -4.92 12.08 -12.37
C PRO A 58 -6.07 11.53 -13.21
N GLN A 59 -5.82 10.46 -13.97
CA GLN A 59 -6.78 9.91 -14.94
C GLN A 59 -7.30 8.53 -14.52
N GLU A 60 -6.42 7.67 -14.00
CA GLU A 60 -6.76 6.25 -13.78
C GLU A 60 -5.76 5.58 -12.82
N LEU A 61 -6.23 4.66 -11.97
CA LEU A 61 -5.35 3.67 -11.34
C LEU A 61 -5.42 2.37 -12.12
N LEU A 62 -4.27 1.94 -12.61
CA LEU A 62 -4.09 0.74 -13.39
C LEU A 62 -3.73 -0.41 -12.46
N PHE A 63 -4.70 -1.26 -12.13
CA PHE A 63 -4.46 -2.51 -11.39
C PHE A 63 -4.09 -3.63 -12.36
N TYR A 64 -3.03 -4.39 -12.03
CA TYR A 64 -2.52 -5.47 -12.89
C TYR A 64 -3.09 -6.85 -12.54
N ARG A 65 -4.01 -6.91 -11.57
CA ARG A 65 -4.76 -8.10 -11.18
C ARG A 65 -6.25 -7.76 -11.13
N PRO A 66 -7.15 -8.72 -11.46
CA PRO A 66 -8.58 -8.51 -11.35
C PRO A 66 -9.02 -8.41 -9.88
N GLY A 67 -10.19 -7.81 -9.63
CA GLY A 67 -10.83 -7.79 -8.31
C GLY A 67 -10.89 -6.41 -7.65
N ILE A 68 -10.23 -5.39 -8.19
CA ILE A 68 -10.33 -4.02 -7.69
C ILE A 68 -10.82 -3.11 -8.82
N THR A 69 -11.85 -2.30 -8.53
CA THR A 69 -12.38 -1.28 -9.44
C THR A 69 -12.31 0.08 -8.78
N VAL A 70 -11.81 1.09 -9.49
CA VAL A 70 -11.84 2.49 -9.03
C VAL A 70 -13.20 3.08 -9.39
N THR A 71 -13.92 3.57 -8.40
CA THR A 71 -15.24 4.20 -8.58
C THR A 71 -15.15 5.72 -8.57
N LYS A 72 -14.11 6.27 -7.93
CA LYS A 72 -13.88 7.71 -7.84
C LYS A 72 -12.38 8.01 -7.74
N LEU A 73 -11.96 9.12 -8.37
CA LEU A 73 -10.58 9.61 -8.31
C LEU A 73 -10.62 11.13 -8.15
N GLU A 74 -10.11 11.64 -7.04
CA GLU A 74 -10.26 13.03 -6.64
C GLU A 74 -8.90 13.64 -6.28
N LYS A 75 -8.59 14.80 -6.86
CA LYS A 75 -7.44 15.59 -6.42
C LYS A 75 -7.70 16.21 -5.05
N ILE A 76 -6.65 16.32 -4.25
CA ILE A 76 -6.74 16.86 -2.89
C ILE A 76 -5.72 17.99 -2.79
N GLY A 77 -6.24 19.19 -2.59
CA GLY A 77 -5.46 20.41 -2.75
C GLY A 77 -5.10 20.71 -4.22
N ASP A 78 -4.36 21.81 -4.40
CA ASP A 78 -3.90 22.28 -5.72
C ASP A 78 -2.36 22.20 -5.87
N ASP A 79 -1.67 21.61 -4.89
CA ASP A 79 -0.20 21.44 -4.91
C ASP A 79 0.26 20.19 -5.67
N HIS A 80 -0.69 19.40 -6.19
CA HIS A 80 -0.47 18.16 -6.94
C HIS A 80 0.27 17.08 -6.13
N LYS A 81 0.03 17.02 -4.82
CA LYS A 81 0.68 16.06 -3.92
C LYS A 81 -0.21 14.96 -3.37
N ALA A 82 -1.53 15.08 -3.49
CA ALA A 82 -2.44 14.09 -2.94
C ALA A 82 -3.66 13.86 -3.83
N ILE A 83 -4.12 12.60 -3.85
CA ILE A 83 -5.38 12.19 -4.44
C ILE A 83 -6.10 11.19 -3.52
N ASP A 84 -7.42 11.18 -3.54
CA ASP A 84 -8.25 10.11 -3.00
C ASP A 84 -8.73 9.23 -4.15
N ALA A 85 -8.67 7.91 -3.95
CA ALA A 85 -9.30 6.96 -4.84
C ALA A 85 -10.29 6.11 -4.05
N THR A 86 -11.58 6.21 -4.38
CA THR A 86 -12.57 5.25 -3.87
C THR A 86 -12.47 3.99 -4.72
N ILE A 87 -12.21 2.87 -4.06
CA ILE A 87 -12.06 1.56 -4.67
C ILE A 87 -13.12 0.62 -4.13
N ARG A 88 -13.63 -0.23 -5.02
CA ARG A 88 -14.45 -1.38 -4.67
C ARG A 88 -13.62 -2.64 -4.85
N ILE A 89 -13.53 -3.43 -3.79
CA ILE A 89 -12.83 -4.71 -3.78
C ILE A 89 -13.90 -5.79 -3.92
N ALA A 90 -13.85 -6.57 -4.99
CA ALA A 90 -14.81 -7.63 -5.26
C ALA A 90 -14.78 -8.70 -4.15
N ALA A 91 -15.91 -9.37 -3.91
CA ALA A 91 -16.01 -10.43 -2.89
C ALA A 91 -15.12 -11.65 -3.19
N ASP A 92 -14.83 -11.88 -4.47
CA ASP A 92 -13.97 -12.93 -5.01
C ASP A 92 -12.57 -12.41 -5.41
N ALA A 93 -12.23 -11.16 -5.06
CA ALA A 93 -10.91 -10.61 -5.33
C ALA A 93 -9.82 -11.54 -4.74
N PRO A 94 -8.78 -11.90 -5.52
CA PRO A 94 -7.67 -12.70 -5.01
C PRO A 94 -7.06 -12.07 -3.76
N LEU A 95 -6.82 -12.87 -2.73
CA LEU A 95 -6.12 -12.41 -1.53
C LEU A 95 -4.63 -12.12 -1.83
N GLY A 96 -4.05 -11.22 -1.04
CA GLY A 96 -2.64 -10.85 -1.13
C GLY A 96 -2.39 -9.64 -2.01
N GLU A 97 -1.22 -9.60 -2.66
CA GLU A 97 -0.72 -8.42 -3.36
C GLU A 97 -1.50 -8.09 -4.65
N HIS A 98 -1.89 -6.83 -4.78
CA HIS A 98 -2.38 -6.18 -6.00
C HIS A 98 -1.46 -5.01 -6.36
N LEU A 99 -0.79 -5.16 -7.49
CA LEU A 99 0.09 -4.14 -8.06
C LEU A 99 -0.74 -3.09 -8.78
N PHE A 100 -0.39 -1.82 -8.61
CA PHE A 100 -1.02 -0.73 -9.34
C PHE A 100 -0.07 0.39 -9.73
N ARG A 101 -0.48 1.21 -10.70
CA ARG A 101 0.16 2.48 -11.07
C ARG A 101 -0.88 3.57 -11.26
N LEU A 102 -0.52 4.81 -10.96
CA LEU A 102 -1.33 5.97 -11.31
C LEU A 102 -0.93 6.49 -12.69
N ARG A 103 -1.92 6.62 -13.59
CA ARG A 103 -1.77 7.38 -14.82
C ARG A 103 -2.23 8.82 -14.57
N CYS A 104 -1.31 9.75 -14.76
CA CYS A 104 -1.55 11.18 -14.88
C CYS A 104 -1.49 11.57 -16.36
N LYS A 105 -1.99 12.75 -16.73
CA LYS A 105 -1.94 13.22 -18.12
C LYS A 105 -0.53 13.26 -18.70
N GLY A 106 0.47 13.61 -17.88
CA GLY A 106 1.87 13.75 -18.32
C GLY A 106 2.77 12.53 -18.09
N GLY A 107 2.25 11.44 -17.51
CA GLY A 107 3.05 10.24 -17.26
C GLY A 107 2.40 9.21 -16.36
N ILE A 108 3.12 8.11 -16.13
CA ILE A 108 2.69 6.99 -15.28
C ILE A 108 3.65 6.85 -14.09
N SER A 109 3.09 6.52 -12.92
CA SER A 109 3.91 6.36 -11.72
C SER A 109 4.72 5.07 -11.77
N TYR A 110 5.71 4.97 -10.89
CA TYR A 110 6.23 3.67 -10.50
C TYR A 110 5.14 2.83 -9.83
N GLN A 111 5.34 1.51 -9.86
CA GLN A 111 4.41 0.54 -9.28
C GLN A 111 4.31 0.71 -7.76
N ARG A 112 3.09 0.60 -7.24
CA ARG A 112 2.79 0.49 -5.82
C ARG A 112 1.98 -0.77 -5.56
N THR A 113 1.90 -1.13 -4.27
CA THR A 113 1.26 -2.35 -3.79
C THR A 113 0.07 -1.98 -2.91
N PHE A 114 -1.01 -2.73 -3.07
CA PHE A 114 -2.19 -2.73 -2.21
C PHE A 114 -2.54 -4.19 -1.87
N TRP A 115 -2.81 -4.47 -0.60
CA TRP A 115 -3.03 -5.84 -0.13
C TRP A 115 -4.51 -6.14 0.12
N VAL A 116 -5.04 -7.17 -0.52
CA VAL A 116 -6.42 -7.61 -0.30
C VAL A 116 -6.45 -8.68 0.78
N GLY A 117 -7.08 -8.37 1.91
CA GLY A 117 -7.24 -9.24 3.06
C GLY A 117 -8.63 -9.87 3.15
N GLN A 118 -8.74 -10.91 3.98
CA GLN A 118 -10.03 -11.55 4.30
C GLN A 118 -10.82 -10.79 5.37
N PHE A 119 -10.11 -10.04 6.22
CA PHE A 119 -10.63 -9.48 7.46
C PHE A 119 -10.87 -7.96 7.36
N PRO A 120 -11.79 -7.40 8.18
CA PRO A 120 -11.94 -5.96 8.30
C PRO A 120 -10.64 -5.30 8.73
N ASN A 121 -10.37 -4.11 8.19
CA ASN A 121 -9.23 -3.30 8.55
C ASN A 121 -9.61 -2.32 9.67
N VAL A 122 -8.86 -2.35 10.76
CA VAL A 122 -8.89 -1.31 11.81
C VAL A 122 -7.54 -0.59 11.84
N ARG A 123 -7.53 0.64 12.32
CA ARG A 123 -6.27 1.35 12.57
C ARG A 123 -5.77 1.05 13.97
N GLU A 124 -4.45 1.00 14.12
CA GLU A 124 -3.84 1.13 15.43
C GLU A 124 -4.28 2.45 16.10
N LYS A 125 -4.30 2.47 17.43
CA LYS A 125 -4.65 3.66 18.21
C LYS A 125 -3.44 4.56 18.34
N ARG A 126 -3.51 5.72 17.69
CA ARG A 126 -2.52 6.80 17.80
C ARG A 126 -3.15 8.10 18.29
N THR A 127 -2.30 9.05 18.66
CA THR A 127 -2.69 10.46 18.79
C THR A 127 -3.28 10.99 17.49
N ASP A 128 -4.11 12.04 17.57
CA ASP A 128 -4.80 12.62 16.40
C ASP A 128 -3.83 13.10 15.30
N ASP A 129 -2.63 13.53 15.69
CA ASP A 129 -1.55 13.95 14.79
C ASP A 129 -0.69 12.78 14.26
N GLY A 130 -0.95 11.56 14.71
CA GLY A 130 -0.22 10.35 14.35
C GLY A 130 1.21 10.28 14.91
N SER A 131 1.60 11.19 15.80
CA SER A 131 2.98 11.29 16.29
C SER A 131 3.36 10.22 17.33
N ARG A 132 2.38 9.54 17.95
CA ARG A 132 2.63 8.58 19.01
C ARG A 132 1.54 7.51 19.13
N ASP A 133 1.96 6.29 19.43
CA ASP A 133 1.07 5.17 19.76
C ASP A 133 0.43 5.30 21.15
N LEU A 134 -0.82 4.85 21.24
CA LEU A 134 -1.62 4.84 22.47
C LEU A 134 -1.74 3.43 23.06
N ASN A 135 -1.22 2.43 22.37
CA ASN A 135 -1.24 1.01 22.71
C ASN A 135 0.16 0.46 23.01
N ASN A 136 1.14 1.32 23.30
CA ASN A 136 2.52 0.91 23.53
C ASN A 136 2.87 0.47 24.95
N LYS A 137 1.85 0.27 25.80
CA LYS A 137 2.00 -0.25 27.15
C LYS A 137 1.18 -1.51 27.33
N PHE A 138 1.78 -2.51 27.97
CA PHE A 138 1.14 -3.79 28.23
C PHE A 138 -0.17 -3.66 29.04
N ASP A 139 -0.25 -2.68 29.94
CA ASP A 139 -1.44 -2.40 30.76
C ASP A 139 -2.48 -1.51 30.06
N ALA A 140 -2.16 -0.99 28.87
CA ALA A 140 -3.05 -0.19 28.04
C ALA A 140 -3.08 -0.71 26.57
N PRO A 141 -3.40 -2.00 26.34
CA PRO A 141 -3.45 -2.55 24.99
C PRO A 141 -4.65 -2.00 24.21
N GLN A 142 -4.57 -2.06 22.89
CA GLN A 142 -5.73 -1.85 22.03
C GLN A 142 -6.58 -3.13 21.96
N ASP A 143 -7.79 -3.07 22.49
CA ASP A 143 -8.79 -4.11 22.25
C ASP A 143 -9.17 -4.18 20.77
N ILE A 144 -9.10 -5.39 20.21
CA ILE A 144 -9.56 -5.70 18.86
C ILE A 144 -10.37 -7.00 18.87
N GLU A 145 -11.24 -7.15 17.87
CA GLU A 145 -11.95 -8.41 17.65
C GLU A 145 -11.05 -9.43 16.94
N LEU A 146 -11.32 -10.72 17.14
CA LEU A 146 -10.72 -11.78 16.34
C LEU A 146 -11.06 -11.59 14.86
N ASN A 147 -10.22 -12.15 13.97
CA ASN A 147 -10.40 -12.05 12.51
C ASN A 147 -10.41 -10.59 12.03
N THR A 148 -9.44 -9.81 12.51
CA THR A 148 -9.23 -8.39 12.19
C THR A 148 -7.83 -8.19 11.65
N THR A 149 -7.68 -7.33 10.64
CA THR A 149 -6.37 -6.82 10.21
C THR A 149 -6.15 -5.45 10.83
N VAL A 150 -5.05 -5.29 11.57
CA VAL A 150 -4.64 -3.97 12.07
C VAL A 150 -3.69 -3.34 11.07
N GLN A 151 -4.02 -2.13 10.63
CA GLN A 151 -3.10 -1.26 9.92
C GLN A 151 -2.32 -0.45 10.97
N GLY A 152 -1.03 -0.73 11.08
CA GLY A 152 -0.15 -0.04 12.01
C GLY A 152 1.16 0.48 11.43
N VAL A 153 1.92 1.17 12.27
CA VAL A 153 3.22 1.79 12.05
C VAL A 153 4.09 1.44 13.24
N ALA A 154 5.07 0.56 13.03
CA ALA A 154 6.06 0.26 14.04
C ALA A 154 7.15 1.35 14.04
N ASP A 155 7.12 2.22 15.04
CA ASP A 155 8.18 3.19 15.29
C ASP A 155 9.39 2.55 16.01
N SER A 156 10.49 3.29 16.09
CA SER A 156 11.73 2.78 16.70
C SER A 156 11.52 2.47 18.18
N GLU A 157 11.73 1.20 18.56
CA GLU A 157 11.59 0.72 19.94
C GLU A 157 10.16 0.86 20.51
N ASP A 158 9.12 0.80 19.67
CA ASP A 158 7.72 0.95 20.10
C ASP A 158 6.95 -0.39 20.04
N PRO A 159 6.72 -1.07 21.18
CA PRO A 159 5.98 -2.33 21.21
C PRO A 159 4.47 -2.07 21.18
N ASP A 160 3.79 -2.44 20.09
CA ASP A 160 2.33 -2.32 20.00
C ASP A 160 1.59 -3.51 20.63
N TYR A 161 0.82 -3.24 21.68
CA TYR A 161 0.02 -4.26 22.36
C TYR A 161 -1.42 -4.28 21.87
N TYR A 162 -1.87 -5.47 21.49
CA TYR A 162 -3.25 -5.75 21.12
C TYR A 162 -3.83 -6.83 22.03
N ARG A 163 -5.13 -6.73 22.32
CA ARG A 163 -5.84 -7.68 23.19
C ARG A 163 -7.06 -8.25 22.47
N VAL A 164 -7.24 -9.57 22.54
CA VAL A 164 -8.33 -10.31 21.91
C VAL A 164 -8.95 -11.29 22.89
N GLN A 165 -10.27 -11.30 22.99
CA GLN A 165 -10.94 -12.29 23.83
C GLN A 165 -10.93 -13.67 23.16
N CYS A 166 -10.40 -14.68 23.85
CA CYS A 166 -10.30 -16.04 23.37
C CYS A 166 -10.99 -17.05 24.31
N ARG A 167 -11.24 -18.26 23.78
CA ARG A 167 -11.74 -19.42 24.53
C ARG A 167 -10.70 -20.54 24.56
N LYS A 168 -10.68 -21.32 25.64
CA LYS A 168 -9.83 -22.51 25.78
C LYS A 168 -10.03 -23.47 24.60
N GLY A 169 -8.93 -23.96 24.05
CA GLY A 169 -8.89 -24.87 22.90
C GLY A 169 -9.10 -24.18 21.55
N GLN A 170 -9.37 -22.88 21.51
CA GLN A 170 -9.43 -22.12 20.26
C GLN A 170 -8.02 -21.97 19.66
N ARG A 171 -7.94 -21.98 18.33
CA ARG A 171 -6.72 -21.61 17.60
C ARG A 171 -6.65 -20.08 17.52
N LEU A 172 -5.58 -19.50 18.06
CA LEU A 172 -5.19 -18.12 17.80
C LEU A 172 -3.97 -18.15 16.87
N SER A 173 -4.03 -17.37 15.79
CA SER A 173 -2.94 -17.18 14.84
C SER A 173 -2.78 -15.68 14.61
N VAL A 174 -1.55 -15.21 14.68
CA VAL A 174 -1.18 -13.82 14.45
C VAL A 174 -0.06 -13.81 13.43
N GLU A 175 -0.15 -12.89 12.48
CA GLU A 175 0.78 -12.73 11.38
C GLU A 175 1.00 -11.25 11.16
N VAL A 176 2.25 -10.84 10.94
CA VAL A 176 2.60 -9.46 10.60
C VAL A 176 3.02 -9.40 9.14
N GLU A 177 2.42 -8.48 8.39
CA GLU A 177 2.83 -8.17 7.02
C GLU A 177 3.81 -7.00 7.05
N GLY A 178 5.12 -7.27 7.00
CA GLY A 178 6.16 -6.25 7.08
C GLY A 178 6.94 -6.15 5.77
N MET A 179 7.90 -7.05 5.61
CA MET A 179 8.74 -7.16 4.42
C MET A 179 7.94 -7.35 3.15
N ARG A 180 6.86 -8.16 3.17
CA ARG A 180 6.02 -8.38 1.99
C ARG A 180 5.35 -7.10 1.48
N LEU A 181 5.18 -6.09 2.34
CA LEU A 181 4.61 -4.81 1.91
C LEU A 181 5.59 -4.02 1.01
N GLY A 182 6.88 -4.38 0.97
CA GLY A 182 7.81 -4.01 -0.10
C GLY A 182 8.26 -2.55 -0.12
N ARG A 183 8.33 -1.88 1.04
CA ARG A 183 8.70 -0.44 1.13
C ARG A 183 9.79 -0.13 2.14
N SER A 184 9.83 -0.83 3.26
CA SER A 184 10.89 -0.71 4.26
C SER A 184 11.52 -2.07 4.50
N MET A 185 12.78 -2.08 4.91
CA MET A 185 13.41 -3.26 5.52
C MET A 185 12.93 -3.33 6.96
N PHE A 186 11.70 -3.81 7.15
CA PHE A 186 11.09 -3.94 8.46
C PHE A 186 11.13 -5.41 8.87
N ASP A 187 11.79 -5.70 9.98
CA ASP A 187 12.00 -7.04 10.53
C ASP A 187 11.10 -7.22 11.77
N PRO A 188 9.82 -7.60 11.59
CA PRO A 188 8.85 -7.67 12.67
C PRO A 188 9.06 -8.88 13.59
N TYR A 189 8.93 -8.64 14.89
CA TYR A 189 8.73 -9.68 15.89
C TYR A 189 7.28 -9.70 16.38
N VAL A 190 6.70 -10.89 16.53
CA VAL A 190 5.38 -11.06 17.17
C VAL A 190 5.46 -12.06 18.31
N SER A 191 4.77 -11.75 19.40
CA SER A 191 4.63 -12.62 20.55
C SER A 191 3.18 -12.66 21.03
N ILE A 192 2.72 -13.86 21.38
CA ILE A 192 1.42 -14.09 22.00
C ILE A 192 1.65 -14.28 23.49
N LEU A 193 1.18 -13.34 24.28
CA LEU A 193 1.31 -13.32 25.73
C LEU A 193 0.00 -13.73 26.40
N ASN A 194 0.05 -14.34 27.58
CA ASN A 194 -1.12 -14.44 28.45
C ASN A 194 -1.29 -13.17 29.34
N LYS A 195 -2.37 -13.12 30.12
CA LYS A 195 -2.65 -12.01 31.07
C LYS A 195 -1.55 -11.76 32.10
N ASP A 196 -0.75 -12.77 32.42
CA ASP A 196 0.38 -12.71 33.37
C ASP A 196 1.69 -12.32 32.67
N ARG A 197 1.62 -11.90 31.40
CA ARG A 197 2.75 -11.54 30.53
C ARG A 197 3.73 -12.68 30.25
N PHE A 198 3.26 -13.93 30.37
CA PHE A 198 4.02 -15.10 29.97
C PHE A 198 3.89 -15.32 28.47
N GLU A 199 5.02 -15.51 27.78
CA GLU A 199 5.06 -15.79 26.35
C GLU A 199 4.63 -17.23 26.05
N LEU A 200 3.54 -17.36 25.30
CA LEU A 200 2.98 -18.65 24.89
C LEU A 200 3.55 -19.10 23.53
N ALA A 201 3.84 -18.15 22.64
CA ALA A 201 4.53 -18.38 21.38
C ALA A 201 5.10 -17.06 20.86
N SER A 202 6.19 -17.14 20.11
CA SER A 202 6.79 -16.01 19.41
C SER A 202 7.35 -16.42 18.06
N SER A 203 7.54 -15.44 17.20
CA SER A 203 8.16 -15.59 15.89
C SER A 203 8.81 -14.29 15.47
N ASP A 204 9.96 -14.42 14.80
CA ASP A 204 10.70 -13.34 14.15
C ASP A 204 10.66 -13.59 12.64
N ASP A 205 11.27 -14.70 12.21
CA ASP A 205 11.21 -15.17 10.84
C ASP A 205 10.29 -16.39 10.70
N THR A 206 9.71 -16.55 9.51
CA THR A 206 9.07 -17.81 9.12
C THR A 206 9.59 -18.29 7.78
N ALA A 207 9.79 -19.61 7.63
CA ALA A 207 10.29 -20.17 6.38
C ALA A 207 9.40 -19.86 5.16
N LEU A 208 8.08 -19.70 5.38
CA LEU A 208 7.11 -19.42 4.31
C LEU A 208 7.00 -17.93 3.98
N LEU A 209 7.12 -17.04 4.97
CA LEU A 209 6.94 -15.60 4.79
C LEU A 209 8.28 -14.85 4.85
N PHE A 210 9.39 -15.58 4.85
CA PHE A 210 10.76 -15.10 5.00
C PHE A 210 10.93 -14.30 6.29
N ARG A 211 11.06 -12.98 6.16
CA ARG A 211 11.27 -12.03 7.25
C ARG A 211 9.97 -11.47 7.84
N ASP A 212 8.84 -12.07 7.49
CA ASP A 212 7.57 -11.78 8.15
C ASP A 212 7.30 -12.85 9.22
N CYS A 213 6.88 -12.40 10.40
CA CYS A 213 6.60 -13.27 11.54
C CYS A 213 5.15 -13.77 11.54
N ALA A 214 4.97 -15.01 12.02
CA ALA A 214 3.67 -15.56 12.33
C ALA A 214 3.76 -16.53 13.52
N ALA A 215 2.90 -16.33 14.52
CA ALA A 215 2.81 -17.16 15.71
C ALA A 215 1.42 -17.78 15.85
N SER A 216 1.33 -18.98 16.43
CA SER A 216 0.05 -19.62 16.67
C SER A 216 0.05 -20.52 17.90
N ILE A 217 -1.06 -20.50 18.65
CA ILE A 217 -1.27 -21.32 19.85
C ILE A 217 -2.63 -22.02 19.81
N LEU A 218 -2.75 -23.09 20.61
CA LEU A 218 -4.03 -23.49 21.17
C LEU A 218 -4.20 -22.76 22.50
N VAL A 219 -5.26 -21.97 22.61
CA VAL A 219 -5.51 -21.12 23.77
C VAL A 219 -5.67 -22.00 25.03
N PRO A 220 -4.87 -21.80 26.09
CA PRO A 220 -4.83 -22.70 27.24
C PRO A 220 -6.00 -22.50 28.22
N GLU A 221 -6.53 -21.28 28.30
CA GLU A 221 -7.62 -20.89 29.21
C GLU A 221 -8.51 -19.81 28.56
N ASP A 222 -9.75 -19.68 29.04
CA ASP A 222 -10.62 -18.58 28.61
C ASP A 222 -10.07 -17.25 29.12
N GLY A 223 -10.04 -16.24 28.27
CA GLY A 223 -9.53 -14.93 28.67
C GLY A 223 -9.08 -14.08 27.49
N PRO A 224 -8.79 -12.80 27.77
CA PRO A 224 -8.00 -11.97 26.88
C PRO A 224 -6.55 -12.46 26.74
#